data_AF-A0A0Q5LHE8-F1
#
_entry.id   AF-A0A0Q5LHE8-F1
#
_cell.length_a   1.000
_cell.length_b   1.000
_cell.length_c   1.000
_cell.angle_alpha   90.00
_cell.angle_beta   90.00
_cell.angle_gamma   90.00
#
_symmetry.space_group_name_H-M   'P 1'
#
loop_
_entity.id
_entity.type
_entity.pdbx_description
1 polymer ?
#
loop_
_entity_poly.entity_id
_entity_poly.type
_entity_poly.pdbx_seq_one_letter_code
_entity_poly.pdbx_strand_id
1 'polypeptide(L)' 'MLNERRHAAGFTFEQLAEASGISRQTLLNISSGKYNGDLRTWLKLSRTFGVSIDELLGDVWR' A
#
# COMPACT_ATOMS: atom_id res chain seq x y z
N MET A 1 -3.42 2.44 8.21
CA MET A 1 -3.58 1.42 7.13
C MET A 1 -2.30 1.02 6.39
N LEU A 2 -1.79 1.78 5.39
CA LEU A 2 -0.64 1.29 4.58
C LEU A 2 0.60 1.03 5.43
N ASN A 3 0.89 1.92 6.37
CA ASN A 3 2.06 1.79 7.24
C ASN A 3 1.96 0.55 8.16
N GLU A 4 0.79 0.30 8.75
CA GLU A 4 0.54 -0.88 9.58
C GLU A 4 0.69 -2.18 8.77
N ARG A 5 0.10 -2.25 7.58
CA ARG A 5 0.25 -3.43 6.70
C ARG A 5 1.67 -3.66 6.25
N ARG A 6 2.39 -2.57 5.89
CA ARG A 6 3.81 -2.64 5.57
C ARG A 6 4.61 -3.22 6.74
N HIS A 7 4.35 -2.75 7.97
CA HIS A 7 5.02 -3.26 9.17
C HIS A 7 4.65 -4.72 9.48
N ALA A 8 3.37 -5.10 9.36
CA ALA A 8 2.91 -6.47 9.55
C ALA A 8 3.52 -7.44 8.52
N ALA A 9 3.73 -6.98 7.30
CA ALA A 9 4.42 -7.73 6.24
C ALA A 9 5.96 -7.71 6.37
N GLY A 10 6.52 -7.05 7.39
CA GLY A 10 7.97 -6.98 7.61
C GLY A 10 8.74 -6.14 6.58
N PHE A 11 8.06 -5.33 5.78
CA PHE A 11 8.70 -4.55 4.72
C PHE A 11 9.22 -3.20 5.22
N THR A 12 10.37 -2.75 4.73
CA THR A 12 10.71 -1.33 4.65
C THR A 12 9.95 -0.66 3.48
N PHE A 13 9.93 0.67 3.40
CA PHE A 13 9.35 1.34 2.23
C PHE A 13 10.11 1.05 0.94
N GLU A 14 11.41 0.76 1.04
CA GLU A 14 12.25 0.42 -0.10
C GLU A 14 11.93 -0.99 -0.62
N GLN A 15 11.83 -1.97 0.29
CA GLN A 15 11.41 -3.32 -0.06
C GLN A 15 9.99 -3.36 -0.63
N LEU A 16 9.07 -2.57 -0.07
CA LEU A 16 7.71 -2.47 -0.61
C LEU A 16 7.70 -1.81 -1.99
N ALA A 17 8.57 -0.82 -2.23
CA ALA A 17 8.68 -0.18 -3.55
C ALA A 17 9.15 -1.18 -4.61
N GLU A 18 10.17 -1.97 -4.28
CA GLU A 18 10.69 -3.02 -5.14
C GLU A 18 9.64 -4.10 -5.41
N ALA A 19 9.00 -4.62 -4.37
CA ALA A 19 8.00 -5.69 -4.49
C ALA A 19 6.73 -5.27 -5.24
N SER A 20 6.28 -4.01 -5.07
CA SER A 20 5.05 -3.52 -5.70
C SER A 20 5.25 -2.81 -7.04
N GLY A 21 6.49 -2.47 -7.39
CA GLY A 21 6.79 -1.61 -8.55
C GLY A 21 6.14 -0.23 -8.44
N ILE A 22 6.01 0.30 -7.21
CA ILE A 22 5.52 1.64 -6.89
C ILE A 22 6.70 2.43 -6.33
N SER A 23 6.83 3.71 -6.71
CA SER A 23 7.94 4.52 -6.19
C SER A 23 7.87 4.66 -4.67
N ARG A 24 9.03 4.67 -4.00
CA ARG A 24 9.14 4.92 -2.56
C ARG A 24 8.46 6.23 -2.15
N GLN A 25 8.57 7.27 -2.98
CA GLN A 25 7.92 8.57 -2.73
C GLN A 25 6.39 8.45 -2.77
N THR A 26 5.84 7.71 -3.72
CA THR A 26 4.39 7.46 -3.80
C THR A 26 3.90 6.73 -2.55
N LEU A 27 4.61 5.69 -2.10
CA LEU A 27 4.25 4.96 -0.88
C LEU A 27 4.29 5.85 0.37
N LEU A 28 5.28 6.75 0.48
CA LEU A 28 5.35 7.74 1.56
C LEU A 28 4.17 8.73 1.52
N ASN A 29 3.83 9.24 0.34
CA ASN A 29 2.68 10.13 0.16
C ASN A 29 1.36 9.44 0.56
N ILE A 30 1.20 8.16 0.25
CA ILE A 30 0.04 7.37 0.66
C ILE A 30 0.04 7.17 2.18
N SER A 31 1.17 6.78 2.77
CA SER A 31 1.26 6.58 4.22
C SER A 31 1.00 7.84 5.05
N SER A 32 1.26 9.01 4.47
CA SER A 32 1.05 10.31 5.11
C SER A 32 -0.31 10.94 4.79
N GLY A 33 -1.16 10.28 4.00
CA GLY A 33 -2.47 10.80 3.60
C GLY A 33 -2.42 11.94 2.57
N LYS A 34 -1.24 12.28 2.04
CA LYS A 34 -1.07 13.31 1.00
C LYS A 34 -1.54 12.86 -0.38
N TYR A 35 -1.67 11.56 -0.58
CA TYR A 35 -2.12 10.97 -1.83
C TYR A 35 -2.92 9.70 -1.56
N ASN A 36 -4.13 9.61 -2.09
CA ASN A 36 -5.02 8.48 -1.83
C ASN A 36 -4.80 7.28 -2.78
N GLY A 37 -3.83 7.33 -3.69
CA GLY A 37 -3.66 6.27 -4.69
C GLY A 37 -4.75 6.28 -5.76
N ASP A 38 -4.47 5.64 -6.89
CA ASP A 38 -5.47 5.25 -7.89
C ASP A 38 -5.77 3.75 -7.81
N LEU A 39 -6.77 3.27 -8.57
CA LEU A 39 -7.11 1.85 -8.60
C LEU A 39 -5.91 0.96 -8.94
N ARG A 40 -5.03 1.41 -9.84
CA ARG A 40 -3.83 0.66 -10.24
C ARG A 40 -2.84 0.52 -9.08
N THR A 41 -2.67 1.57 -8.30
CA THR A 41 -1.85 1.60 -7.08
C THR A 41 -2.37 0.60 -6.06
N TRP A 42 -3.68 0.62 -5.81
CA TRP A 42 -4.31 -0.31 -4.87
C TRP A 42 -4.25 -1.77 -5.36
N LEU A 43 -4.43 -2.02 -6.66
CA LEU A 43 -4.26 -3.36 -7.26
C LEU A 43 -2.83 -3.90 -7.15
N LYS A 44 -1.82 -3.03 -7.32
CA LYS A 44 -0.41 -3.43 -7.14
C LYS A 44 -0.13 -3.79 -5.69
N LEU A 45 -0.61 -2.97 -4.75
CA LEU A 45 -0.44 -3.22 -3.32
C LEU A 45 -1.18 -4.48 -2.88
N SER A 46 -2.41 -4.70 -3.35
CA SER A 46 -3.19 -5.89 -2.99
C SER A 46 -2.47 -7.17 -3.44
N ARG A 47 -1.93 -7.20 -4.67
CA ARG A 47 -1.09 -8.30 -5.16
C ARG A 47 0.19 -8.49 -4.36
N THR A 48 0.84 -7.39 -3.99
CA THR A 48 2.10 -7.43 -3.22
C THR A 48 1.89 -8.00 -1.82
N PHE A 49 0.77 -7.66 -1.18
CA PHE A 49 0.41 -8.15 0.13
C PHE A 49 -0.33 -9.50 0.11
N GLY A 50 -0.73 -9.99 -1.07
CA GLY A 50 -1.49 -11.24 -1.21
C GLY A 50 -2.90 -11.17 -0.64
N VAL A 51 -3.50 -9.97 -0.60
CA VAL A 51 -4.86 -9.73 -0.07
C VAL A 51 -5.78 -9.19 -1.17
N SER A 52 -7.09 -9.33 -0.97
CA SER A 52 -8.08 -8.69 -1.85
C SER A 52 -8.08 -7.16 -1.71
N ILE A 53 -8.64 -6.46 -2.70
CA ILE A 53 -8.79 -4.99 -2.61
C ILE A 53 -9.75 -4.60 -1.49
N ASP A 54 -10.82 -5.36 -1.28
CA ASP A 54 -11.80 -5.13 -0.22
C ASP A 54 -11.16 -5.27 1.16
N GLU A 55 -10.34 -6.30 1.38
CA GLU A 55 -9.56 -6.41 2.61
C GLU A 55 -8.58 -5.25 2.74
N LEU A 56 -7.92 -4.85 1.64
CA LEU A 56 -6.98 -3.74 1.66
C LEU A 56 -7.70 -2.45 2.06
N LEU A 57 -8.81 -2.08 1.43
CA LEU A 57 -9.53 -0.81 1.61
C LEU A 57 -10.64 -0.81 2.66
N GLY A 58 -10.90 -1.94 3.33
CA GLY A 58 -12.10 -2.14 4.15
C GLY A 58 -12.36 -1.13 5.28
N ASP A 59 -11.31 -0.44 5.77
CA ASP A 59 -11.42 0.63 6.78
C ASP A 59 -11.51 2.05 6.19
N VAL A 60 -11.38 2.21 4.87
CA VAL A 60 -11.45 3.54 4.21
C VAL A 60 -12.90 4.00 3.98
N TRP A 61 -13.85 3.06 3.95
CA TRP A 61 -15.26 3.32 3.65
C TRP A 61 -16.21 3.09 4.83
N ARG A 62 -15.69 3.03 6.06
CA ARG A 62 -16.50 2.92 7.27
C ARG A 62 -16.49 4.24 8.06
#